data_AF-A0A519MD68-F1
#
_entry.id   AF-A0A519MD68-F1
#
_cell.length_a   1.000
_cell.length_b   1.000
_cell.length_c   1.000
_cell.angle_alpha   90.00
_cell.angle_beta   90.00
_cell.angle_gamma   90.00
#
_symmetry.space_group_name_H-M   'P 1'
#
loop_
_entity.id
_entity.type
_entity.pdbx_description
1 polymer ?
#
loop_
_entity_poly.entity_id
_entity_poly.type
_entity_poly.pdbx_seq_one_letter_code
_entity_poly.pdbx_strand_id
1 'polypeptide(L)'
;MPIELQIQVMPEVAAKRQLLTEHVARLIKTTPEEISHVAIIKRSIDARQKSVKVNLKVAVYHNEEYQETKFRLPNYKDVSNSKEVIVIGAGPAGLFAALQLIELGLKPIVLERGK
;
A
#
# COMPACT_ATOMS: atom_id res chain seq x y z
N MET A 1 -10.61 14.67 7.99
CA MET A 1 -9.43 13.78 8.03
C MET A 1 -9.90 12.42 8.53
N PRO A 2 -9.47 11.31 7.89
CA PRO A 2 -9.94 9.99 8.28
C PRO A 2 -9.47 9.63 9.69
N ILE A 3 -10.33 8.93 10.43
CA ILE A 3 -10.00 8.41 11.76
C ILE A 3 -9.18 7.13 11.56
N GLU A 4 -7.93 7.11 12.02
CA GLU A 4 -7.09 5.92 11.96
C GLU A 4 -7.28 5.04 13.20
N LEU A 5 -7.50 3.73 12.99
CA LEU A 5 -7.68 2.76 14.07
C LEU A 5 -6.81 1.52 13.83
N GLN A 6 -6.36 0.92 14.92
CA GLN A 6 -5.77 -0.43 14.92
C GLN A 6 -6.77 -1.39 15.58
N ILE A 7 -7.19 -2.40 14.85
CA ILE A 7 -8.19 -3.37 15.30
C ILE A 7 -7.68 -4.80 15.09
N GLN A 8 -8.13 -5.71 15.94
CA GLN A 8 -7.89 -7.14 15.79
C GLN A 8 -9.23 -7.86 15.69
N VAL A 9 -9.46 -8.54 14.56
CA VAL A 9 -10.76 -9.14 14.24
C VAL A 9 -10.62 -10.58 13.77
N MET A 10 -11.75 -11.29 13.70
CA MET A 10 -11.81 -12.60 13.04
C MET A 10 -11.60 -12.47 11.53
N PRO A 11 -11.08 -13.51 10.86
CA PRO A 11 -10.92 -13.53 9.41
C PRO A 11 -12.21 -13.20 8.66
N GLU A 12 -13.35 -13.65 9.16
CA GLU A 12 -14.67 -13.37 8.57
C GLU A 12 -15.00 -11.88 8.58
N VAL A 13 -14.79 -11.20 9.71
CA VAL A 13 -15.01 -9.75 9.84
C VAL A 13 -14.04 -8.97 8.96
N ALA A 14 -12.78 -9.41 8.88
CA ALA A 14 -11.78 -8.77 8.01
C ALA A 14 -12.08 -8.93 6.51
N ALA A 15 -12.77 -10.01 6.12
CA ALA A 15 -13.06 -10.31 4.72
C ALA A 15 -14.36 -9.65 4.22
N LYS A 16 -15.37 -9.50 5.08
CA LYS A 16 -16.68 -8.96 4.72
C LYS A 16 -16.76 -7.47 5.05
N ARG A 17 -16.87 -6.63 4.01
CA ARG A 17 -16.95 -5.16 4.16
C ARG A 17 -18.05 -4.73 5.12
N GLN A 18 -19.24 -5.33 5.03
CA GLN A 18 -20.37 -5.01 5.91
C GLN A 18 -20.03 -5.24 7.39
N LEU A 19 -19.52 -6.43 7.74
CA LEU A 19 -19.13 -6.75 9.11
C LEU A 19 -18.02 -5.85 9.63
N LEU A 20 -17.07 -5.47 8.77
CA LEU A 20 -16.00 -4.56 9.11
C LEU A 20 -16.55 -3.16 9.41
N THR A 21 -17.44 -2.63 8.57
CA THR A 21 -18.10 -1.34 8.79
C THR A 21 -18.89 -1.35 10.10
N GLU A 22 -19.69 -2.39 10.36
CA GLU A 22 -20.44 -2.54 11.63
C GLU A 22 -19.53 -2.64 12.85
N HIS A 23 -18.40 -3.33 12.73
CA HIS A 23 -17.41 -3.42 13.81
C HIS A 23 -16.76 -2.06 14.10
N VAL A 24 -16.35 -1.35 13.05
CA VAL A 24 -15.73 -0.03 13.16
C VAL A 24 -16.73 1.00 13.68
N ALA A 25 -17.96 1.02 13.18
CA ALA A 25 -19.02 1.94 13.61
C ALA A 25 -19.24 1.88 15.13
N ARG A 26 -19.30 0.66 15.68
CA ARG A 26 -19.41 0.44 17.14
C ARG A 26 -18.21 0.99 17.92
N LEU A 27 -16.99 0.87 17.38
CA LEU A 27 -15.79 1.36 18.05
C LEU A 27 -15.72 2.89 18.10
N ILE A 28 -16.15 3.56 17.03
CA ILE A 28 -16.15 5.04 16.95
C ILE A 28 -17.47 5.67 17.43
N LYS A 29 -18.43 4.86 17.91
CA LYS A 29 -19.73 5.28 18.42
C LYS A 29 -20.56 6.08 17.39
N THR A 30 -20.60 5.59 16.16
CA THR A 30 -21.32 6.18 15.02
C THR A 30 -22.21 5.11 14.37
N THR A 31 -23.09 5.48 13.44
CA THR A 31 -23.89 4.48 12.70
C THR A 31 -23.18 4.01 11.42
N PRO A 32 -23.40 2.77 10.94
CA PRO A 32 -22.79 2.29 9.70
C PRO A 32 -23.08 3.18 8.48
N GLU A 33 -24.23 3.87 8.47
CA GLU A 33 -24.68 4.76 7.39
C GLU A 33 -23.87 6.06 7.33
N GLU A 34 -23.30 6.50 8.46
CA GLU A 34 -22.44 7.69 8.55
C GLU A 34 -21.01 7.42 8.04
N ILE A 35 -20.64 6.15 7.88
CA ILE A 35 -19.32 5.75 7.37
C ILE A 35 -19.36 5.68 5.84
N SER A 36 -18.73 6.63 5.19
CA SER A 36 -18.60 6.66 3.73
C SER A 36 -17.64 5.58 3.22
N HIS A 37 -16.52 5.36 3.91
CA HIS A 37 -15.53 4.37 3.49
C HIS A 37 -14.64 3.88 4.65
N VAL A 38 -14.32 2.58 4.63
CA VAL A 38 -13.27 2.00 5.48
C VAL A 38 -12.14 1.52 4.57
N ALA A 39 -10.99 2.21 4.60
CA ALA A 39 -9.80 1.83 3.85
C ALA A 39 -8.86 1.02 4.74
N ILE A 40 -8.43 -0.15 4.27
CA ILE A 40 -7.44 -0.97 4.98
C ILE A 40 -6.04 -0.49 4.57
N ILE A 41 -5.33 0.13 5.52
CA ILE A 41 -3.98 0.68 5.32
C ILE A 41 -2.92 -0.41 5.51
N LYS A 42 -3.12 -1.31 6.48
CA LYS A 42 -2.22 -2.42 6.76
C LYS A 42 -3.02 -3.64 7.17
N ARG A 43 -2.57 -4.82 6.76
CA ARG A 43 -3.15 -6.10 7.13
C ARG A 43 -2.04 -7.07 7.50
N SER A 44 -2.19 -7.76 8.63
CA SER A 44 -1.39 -8.92 8.98
C SER A 44 -2.27 -10.00 9.60
N ILE A 45 -1.82 -11.26 9.53
CA ILE A 45 -2.55 -12.41 10.05
C ILE A 45 -1.70 -13.03 11.15
N ASP A 46 -2.28 -13.23 12.32
CA ASP A 46 -1.70 -14.04 13.38
C ASP A 46 -2.40 -15.41 13.40
N ALA A 47 -1.68 -16.41 12.89
CA ALA A 47 -2.13 -17.80 12.81
C ALA A 47 -1.35 -18.72 13.78
N ARG A 48 -0.65 -18.17 14.77
CA ARG A 48 0.16 -18.95 15.73
C ARG A 48 -0.67 -19.65 16.80
N GLN A 49 -1.89 -19.17 17.03
CA GLN A 49 -2.82 -19.72 18.03
C GLN A 49 -3.97 -20.47 17.36
N LYS A 50 -4.70 -21.26 18.14
CA LYS A 50 -5.87 -22.03 17.66
C LYS A 50 -6.93 -21.12 16.99
N SER A 51 -7.13 -19.92 17.51
CA SER A 51 -7.99 -18.90 16.89
C SER A 51 -7.16 -17.94 16.02
N VAL A 52 -7.31 -18.04 14.70
CA VAL A 52 -6.65 -17.11 13.76
C VAL A 52 -7.23 -15.70 13.93
N LYS A 53 -6.36 -14.70 14.03
CA LYS A 53 -6.73 -13.28 14.17
C LYS A 53 -6.13 -12.48 13.01
N VAL A 54 -6.83 -11.43 12.57
CA VAL A 54 -6.33 -10.48 11.57
C VAL A 54 -6.15 -9.13 12.24
N ASN A 55 -4.94 -8.59 12.19
CA ASN A 55 -4.65 -7.23 12.64
C ASN A 55 -4.79 -6.30 11.45
N LEU A 56 -5.62 -5.27 11.61
CA LEU A 56 -5.87 -4.26 10.59
C LEU A 56 -5.51 -2.88 11.13
N LYS A 57 -4.80 -2.10 10.32
CA LYS A 57 -4.82 -0.64 10.44
C LYS A 57 -5.83 -0.13 9.42
N VAL A 58 -6.88 0.55 9.87
CA VAL A 58 -7.94 1.08 9.01
C VAL A 58 -7.99 2.59 9.11
N ALA A 59 -8.28 3.26 8.00
CA ALA A 59 -8.65 4.66 7.92
C ALA A 59 -10.15 4.74 7.64
N VAL A 60 -10.88 5.38 8.55
CA VAL A 60 -12.34 5.46 8.54
C VAL A 60 -12.74 6.86 8.11
N TYR A 61 -13.45 6.93 6.99
CA TYR A 61 -13.98 8.17 6.43
C TYR A 61 -15.44 8.28 6.89
N HIS A 62 -15.73 9.36 7.62
CA HIS A 62 -17.05 9.68 8.14
C HIS A 62 -17.46 11.03 7.55
N ASN A 63 -18.56 11.08 6.81
CA ASN A 63 -19.08 12.29 6.15
C ASN A 63 -18.06 13.02 5.25
N GLU A 64 -17.02 12.32 4.82
CA GLU A 64 -16.00 12.81 3.89
C GLU A 64 -15.96 11.88 2.68
N GLU A 65 -15.77 12.44 1.49
CA GLU A 65 -15.57 11.63 0.29
C GLU A 65 -14.20 10.94 0.35
N TYR A 66 -14.22 9.61 0.17
CA TYR A 66 -12.99 8.86 -0.07
C TYR A 66 -12.52 9.10 -1.50
N GLN A 67 -11.38 9.77 -1.65
CA GLN A 67 -10.68 9.83 -2.93
C GLN A 67 -9.56 8.81 -2.95
N GLU A 68 -9.68 7.83 -3.84
CA GLU A 68 -8.63 6.86 -4.06
C GLU A 68 -7.38 7.59 -4.57
N THR A 69 -6.28 7.51 -3.82
CA THR A 69 -5.00 8.04 -4.27
C THR A 69 -4.48 7.11 -5.36
N LYS A 70 -4.83 7.41 -6.61
CA LYS A 70 -4.26 6.70 -7.76
C LYS A 70 -2.76 6.99 -7.79
N PHE A 71 -1.96 5.93 -7.73
CA PHE A 71 -0.52 6.04 -7.94
C PHE A 71 -0.28 6.67 -9.32
N ARG A 72 0.46 7.77 -9.36
CA ARG A 72 0.89 8.41 -10.60
C ARG A 72 2.36 8.09 -10.79
N LEU A 73 2.69 7.56 -11.95
CA LEU A 73 4.08 7.41 -12.35
C LEU A 73 4.71 8.81 -12.45
N PRO A 74 5.94 9.01 -11.97
CA PRO A 74 6.67 10.24 -12.24
C PRO A 74 6.92 10.37 -13.76
N ASN A 75 7.16 11.60 -14.20
CA ASN A 75 7.53 11.84 -15.60
C ASN A 75 8.99 11.43 -15.83
N TYR A 76 9.21 10.25 -16.39
CA TYR A 76 10.56 9.78 -16.75
C TYR A 76 11.08 10.53 -17.97
N LYS A 77 12.24 11.17 -17.82
CA LYS A 77 12.91 11.85 -18.94
C LYS A 77 13.53 10.81 -19.86
N ASP A 78 13.59 11.12 -21.16
CA ASP A 78 14.42 10.35 -22.08
C ASP A 78 15.90 10.61 -21.75
N VAL A 79 16.59 9.56 -21.30
CA VAL A 79 18.01 9.59 -20.91
C VAL A 79 18.91 8.91 -21.95
N SER A 80 18.41 8.59 -23.15
CA SER A 80 19.16 7.81 -24.15
C SER A 80 20.52 8.41 -24.55
N ASN A 81 20.65 9.74 -24.44
CA ASN A 81 21.87 10.50 -24.73
C ASN A 81 22.56 11.09 -23.47
N SER A 82 22.16 10.64 -22.28
CA SER A 82 22.71 11.13 -21.01
C SER A 82 23.97 10.35 -20.59
N LYS A 83 24.66 10.84 -19.54
CA LYS A 83 25.85 10.18 -18.99
C LYS A 83 25.54 8.75 -18.55
N GLU A 84 26.37 7.81 -19.01
CA GLU A 84 26.22 6.39 -18.73
C GLU A 84 26.66 6.03 -17.31
N VAL A 85 25.89 5.13 -16.68
CA VAL A 85 26.19 4.55 -15.37
C VAL A 85 25.95 3.05 -15.44
N ILE A 86 26.98 2.26 -15.18
CA ILE A 86 26.89 0.80 -15.21
C ILE A 86 26.33 0.30 -13.88
N VAL A 87 25.27 -0.50 -13.94
CA VAL A 87 24.68 -1.20 -12.81
C VAL A 87 24.94 -2.69 -12.99
N ILE A 88 25.68 -3.30 -12.06
CA ILE A 88 25.96 -4.74 -12.07
C ILE A 88 24.92 -5.44 -11.19
N GLY A 89 24.09 -6.27 -11.81
CA GLY A 89 22.98 -7.01 -11.23
C GLY A 89 21.62 -6.43 -11.64
N ALA A 90 20.70 -7.30 -12.05
CA ALA A 90 19.30 -6.98 -12.39
C ALA A 90 18.31 -7.55 -11.35
N GLY A 91 18.77 -7.77 -10.12
CA GLY A 91 17.88 -8.02 -8.98
C GLY A 91 17.10 -6.76 -8.56
N PRO A 92 16.28 -6.84 -7.50
CA PRO A 92 15.48 -5.70 -7.04
C PRO A 92 16.31 -4.45 -6.78
N ALA A 93 17.48 -4.59 -6.13
CA ALA A 93 18.37 -3.46 -5.85
C ALA A 93 18.90 -2.80 -7.14
N GLY A 94 19.30 -3.60 -8.14
CA GLY A 94 19.85 -3.08 -9.40
C GLY A 94 18.79 -2.40 -10.27
N LEU A 95 17.59 -2.97 -10.34
CA LEU A 95 16.47 -2.37 -11.07
C LEU A 95 16.01 -1.06 -10.42
N PHE A 96 15.95 -1.00 -9.09
CA PHE A 96 15.64 0.25 -8.39
C PHE A 96 16.75 1.29 -8.55
N ALA A 97 18.02 0.89 -8.54
CA ALA A 97 19.12 1.80 -8.84
C ALA A 97 19.01 2.37 -10.27
N ALA A 98 18.72 1.53 -11.27
CA ALA A 98 18.51 1.96 -12.64
C ALA A 98 17.33 2.96 -12.77
N LEU A 99 16.22 2.68 -12.09
CA LEU A 99 15.07 3.59 -12.03
C LEU A 99 15.48 4.96 -11.45
N GLN A 100 16.20 4.97 -10.32
CA GLN A 100 16.67 6.20 -9.68
C GLN A 100 17.63 6.98 -10.58
N LEU A 101 18.49 6.30 -11.33
CA LEU A 101 19.40 6.93 -12.29
C LEU A 101 18.63 7.65 -13.41
N ILE A 102 17.55 7.07 -13.92
CA ILE A 102 16.68 7.70 -14.91
C ILE A 102 16.02 8.96 -14.33
N GLU A 103 15.52 8.90 -13.09
CA GLU A 103 14.94 10.06 -12.40
C GLU A 103 15.95 11.21 -12.22
N LEU A 104 17.23 10.87 -12.04
CA LEU A 104 18.34 11.82 -11.94
C LEU A 104 18.85 12.30 -13.32
N GLY A 105 18.30 11.80 -14.43
CA GLY A 105 18.73 12.19 -15.78
C GLY A 105 20.02 11.50 -16.25
N LEU A 106 20.32 10.31 -15.73
CA LEU A 106 21.46 9.48 -16.11
C LEU A 106 20.98 8.26 -16.90
N LYS A 107 21.84 7.74 -17.77
CA LYS A 107 21.55 6.54 -18.58
C LYS A 107 22.07 5.29 -17.87
N PRO A 108 21.20 4.49 -17.21
CA PRO A 108 21.64 3.23 -16.63
C PRO A 108 21.95 2.21 -17.74
N ILE A 109 23.05 1.48 -17.59
CA ILE A 109 23.36 0.27 -18.36
C ILE A 109 23.36 -0.89 -17.36
N VAL A 110 22.31 -1.69 -17.38
CA VAL A 110 22.15 -2.80 -16.43
C VAL A 110 22.76 -4.06 -17.04
N LEU A 111 23.73 -4.64 -16.35
CA LEU A 111 24.40 -5.88 -16.72
C LEU A 111 24.10 -6.94 -15.67
N GLU A 112 23.56 -8.08 -16.05
CA GLU A 112 23.32 -9.22 -15.17
C GLU A 112 23.99 -10.45 -15.79
N ARG A 113 24.61 -11.31 -14.96
CA ARG A 113 25.28 -12.51 -15.47
C ARG A 113 24.30 -13.52 -16.05
N GLY A 114 23.04 -13.46 -15.60
CA GLY A 114 21.98 -14.39 -15.95
C GLY A 114 22.34 -15.86 -15.66
N LYS A 115 21.63 -16.73 -16.38
CA LYS A 115 22.22 -17.77 -17.23
C LYS A 115 22.02 -17.32 -18.68
#